data_AF-A0A935BA03-F1
#
_entry.id   AF-A0A935BA03-F1
#
_cell.length_a   1.000
_cell.length_b   1.000
_cell.length_c   1.000
_cell.angle_alpha   90.00
_cell.angle_beta   90.00
_cell.angle_gamma   90.00
#
_symmetry.space_group_name_H-M   'P 1'
#
loop_
_entity.id
_entity.type
_entity.pdbx_description
1 polymer ?
#
loop_
_entity_poly.entity_id
_entity_poly.type
_entity_poly.pdbx_seq_one_letter_code
_entity_poly.pdbx_strand_id
1 'polypeptide(L)'
;MALDFVKRILPSWKNAALALLAAGLLILAFPDFEYWFLAWFALVPLMWAVEREASIRRSFVLGWLFGTAFFFGTCWWLTYAPIHYAAFPWPLAYFLILIVSIGAGVFPAIFAAVLSALLKRFGSWAVLAAPFIWVLASFCGIG
;
A
#
# COMPACT_ATOMS: atom_id res chain seq x y z
N MET A 1 18.93 -20.18 -8.90
CA MET A 1 18.73 -20.28 -7.44
C MET A 1 18.28 -18.97 -6.80
N ALA A 2 19.07 -17.88 -6.78
CA ALA A 2 18.64 -16.59 -6.19
C ALA A 2 17.46 -15.94 -6.96
N LEU A 3 17.49 -16.00 -8.30
CA LEU A 3 16.42 -15.46 -9.17
C LEU A 3 15.08 -16.17 -8.97
N ASP A 4 15.08 -17.46 -8.62
CA ASP A 4 13.87 -18.26 -8.41
C ASP A 4 13.19 -17.90 -7.08
N PHE A 5 13.98 -17.58 -6.07
CA PHE A 5 13.49 -17.07 -4.78
C PHE A 5 12.86 -15.69 -4.93
N VAL A 6 13.51 -14.79 -5.67
CA VAL A 6 12.99 -13.44 -5.95
C VAL A 6 11.66 -13.52 -6.72
N LYS A 7 11.57 -14.34 -7.76
CA LYS A 7 10.32 -14.56 -8.51
C LYS A 7 9.19 -15.18 -7.69
N ARG A 8 9.50 -15.88 -6.60
CA ARG A 8 8.49 -16.42 -5.67
C ARG A 8 7.90 -15.35 -4.76
N ILE A 9 8.63 -14.27 -4.50
CA ILE A 9 8.25 -13.20 -3.58
C ILE A 9 7.69 -11.99 -4.31
N LEU A 10 8.31 -11.61 -5.43
CA LEU A 10 7.90 -10.44 -6.18
C LEU A 10 6.60 -10.72 -6.96
N PRO A 11 5.66 -9.76 -6.94
CA PRO A 11 4.47 -9.83 -7.76
C PRO A 11 4.79 -9.61 -9.24
N SER A 12 3.84 -9.95 -10.11
CA SER A 12 4.00 -9.62 -11.53
C SER A 12 4.07 -8.11 -11.73
N TRP A 13 4.84 -7.65 -12.72
CA TRP A 13 4.96 -6.23 -13.03
C TRP A 13 3.60 -5.58 -13.36
N LYS A 14 2.67 -6.35 -13.97
CA LYS A 14 1.30 -5.91 -14.24
C LYS A 14 0.53 -5.63 -12.95
N ASN A 15 0.66 -6.51 -11.96
CA ASN A 15 0.00 -6.35 -10.66
C ASN A 15 0.66 -5.23 -9.85
N ALA A 16 1.98 -5.07 -9.94
CA ALA A 16 2.68 -3.94 -9.35
C ALA A 16 2.22 -2.60 -9.95
N ALA A 17 2.02 -2.52 -11.26
CA ALA A 17 1.47 -1.34 -11.92
C ALA A 17 0.05 -1.02 -11.44
N LEU A 18 -0.81 -2.04 -11.24
CA LEU A 18 -2.14 -1.86 -10.67
C LEU A 18 -2.09 -1.35 -9.22
N ALA A 19 -1.16 -1.86 -8.41
CA ALA A 19 -0.96 -1.39 -7.04
C ALA A 19 -0.49 0.06 -6.99
N LEU A 20 0.42 0.47 -7.89
CA LEU A 20 0.86 1.86 -8.00
C LEU A 20 -0.25 2.78 -8.54
N LEU A 21 -1.07 2.29 -9.47
CA LEU A 21 -2.24 3.01 -9.95
C LEU A 21 -3.24 3.26 -8.81
N ALA A 22 -3.52 2.23 -7.99
CA ALA A 22 -4.35 2.37 -6.80
C ALA A 22 -3.79 3.44 -5.84
N ALA A 23 -2.47 3.44 -5.61
CA ALA A 23 -1.82 4.42 -4.75
C ALA A 23 -1.95 5.84 -5.33
N GLY A 24 -1.72 6.01 -6.63
CA GLY A 24 -1.87 7.29 -7.33
C GLY A 24 -3.29 7.84 -7.27
N LEU A 25 -4.30 6.99 -7.51
CA LEU A 25 -5.71 7.37 -7.37
C LEU A 25 -6.04 7.84 -5.96
N LEU A 26 -5.48 7.17 -4.94
CA LEU A 26 -5.70 7.56 -3.56
C LEU A 26 -4.98 8.88 -3.23
N ILE A 27 -3.74 9.09 -3.67
CA ILE A 27 -3.01 10.36 -3.50
C ILE A 27 -3.80 11.53 -4.10
N LEU A 28 -4.37 11.34 -5.31
CA LEU A 28 -5.21 12.36 -5.97
C LEU A 28 -6.53 12.65 -5.23
N ALA A 29 -6.96 11.76 -4.33
CA ALA A 29 -8.16 11.99 -3.53
C ALA A 29 -7.89 12.86 -2.28
N PHE A 30 -6.63 13.09 -1.93
CA PHE A 30 -6.23 13.86 -0.74
C PHE A 30 -6.20 15.39 -1.01
N PRO A 31 -6.11 16.23 0.04
CA PRO A 31 -6.40 17.66 0.00
C PRO A 31 -5.62 18.50 -1.02
N ASP A 32 -4.45 18.04 -1.46
CA ASP A 32 -3.67 18.76 -2.48
C ASP A 32 -4.36 18.76 -3.86
N PHE A 33 -5.24 17.79 -4.13
CA PHE A 33 -5.88 17.59 -5.43
C PHE A 33 -7.42 17.51 -5.36
N GLU A 34 -7.98 17.20 -4.19
CA GLU A 34 -9.42 17.24 -3.86
C GLU A 34 -10.34 16.35 -4.73
N TYR A 35 -9.81 15.37 -5.48
CA TYR A 35 -10.62 14.41 -6.23
C TYR A 35 -11.17 13.30 -5.33
N TRP A 36 -11.90 13.67 -4.27
CA TRP A 36 -12.42 12.77 -3.23
C TRP A 36 -13.18 11.56 -3.79
N PHE A 37 -13.84 11.71 -4.95
CA PHE A 37 -14.58 10.64 -5.60
C PHE A 37 -13.69 9.47 -6.04
N LEU A 38 -12.40 9.72 -6.29
CA LEU A 38 -11.42 8.68 -6.64
C LEU A 38 -11.16 7.72 -5.48
N ALA A 39 -11.31 8.16 -4.23
CA ALA A 39 -11.11 7.29 -3.05
C ALA A 39 -12.02 6.06 -3.07
N TRP A 40 -13.24 6.18 -3.60
CA TRP A 40 -14.19 5.07 -3.73
C TRP A 40 -13.67 3.95 -4.64
N PHE A 41 -12.89 4.32 -5.67
CA PHE A 41 -12.40 3.39 -6.68
C PHE A 41 -10.92 3.05 -6.48
N ALA A 42 -10.19 3.81 -5.67
CA ALA A 42 -8.74 3.66 -5.50
C ALA A 42 -8.33 2.27 -4.99
N LEU A 43 -9.15 1.62 -4.16
CA LEU A 43 -8.87 0.27 -3.66
C LEU A 43 -9.18 -0.84 -4.69
N VAL A 44 -9.99 -0.57 -5.72
CA VAL A 44 -10.42 -1.59 -6.68
C VAL A 44 -9.24 -2.19 -7.47
N PRO A 45 -8.30 -1.40 -8.05
CA PRO A 45 -7.14 -1.97 -8.74
C PRO A 45 -6.24 -2.79 -7.83
N LEU A 46 -6.12 -2.43 -6.54
CA LEU A 46 -5.35 -3.18 -5.55
C LEU A 46 -6.00 -4.54 -5.28
N MET A 47 -7.30 -4.56 -5.01
CA MET A 47 -8.05 -5.80 -4.75
C MET A 47 -8.00 -6.73 -5.97
N TRP A 48 -8.12 -6.18 -7.17
CA TRP A 48 -7.96 -6.92 -8.41
C TRP A 48 -6.56 -7.52 -8.54
N ALA A 49 -5.51 -6.73 -8.26
CA ALA A 49 -4.12 -7.21 -8.29
C ALA A 49 -3.87 -8.34 -7.28
N VAL A 50 -4.49 -8.27 -6.11
CA VAL A 50 -4.41 -9.30 -5.06
C VAL A 50 -5.12 -10.58 -5.48
N GLU A 51 -6.32 -10.48 -6.08
CA GLU A 51 -7.08 -11.65 -6.57
C GLU A 51 -6.33 -12.40 -7.69
N ARG A 52 -5.62 -11.67 -8.56
CA ARG A 52 -4.79 -12.27 -9.62
C ARG A 52 -3.54 -12.99 -9.10
N GLU A 53 -3.09 -12.72 -7.87
CA GLU A 53 -1.90 -13.35 -7.32
C GLU A 53 -2.23 -14.65 -6.56
N ALA A 54 -1.60 -15.74 -7.00
CA ALA A 54 -1.78 -17.04 -6.37
C ALA A 54 -1.03 -17.21 -5.02
N SER A 55 -0.23 -16.23 -4.59
CA SER A 55 0.64 -16.35 -3.41
C SER A 55 0.38 -15.25 -2.38
N ILE A 56 0.18 -15.65 -1.11
CA ILE A 56 -0.04 -14.70 0.00
C ILE A 56 1.17 -13.77 0.14
N ARG A 57 2.39 -14.29 -0.06
CA ARG A 57 3.62 -13.48 0.02
C ARG A 57 3.68 -12.40 -1.06
N ARG A 58 3.20 -12.69 -2.28
CA ARG A 58 3.14 -11.70 -3.37
C ARG A 58 2.09 -10.64 -3.10
N SER A 59 0.93 -11.05 -2.58
CA SER A 59 -0.12 -10.13 -2.15
C SER A 59 0.36 -9.21 -1.01
N PHE A 60 1.14 -9.73 -0.06
CA PHE A 60 1.79 -8.91 0.97
C PHE A 60 2.70 -7.85 0.34
N VAL A 61 3.57 -8.22 -0.59
CA VAL A 61 4.46 -7.27 -1.27
C VAL A 61 3.69 -6.25 -2.11
N LEU A 62 2.57 -6.64 -2.74
CA LEU A 62 1.70 -5.70 -3.46
C LEU A 62 1.06 -4.67 -2.52
N GLY A 63 0.50 -5.14 -1.40
CA GLY A 63 -0.06 -4.26 -0.39
C GLY A 63 1.01 -3.33 0.20
N TRP A 64 2.21 -3.85 0.46
CA TRP A 64 3.34 -3.06 0.94
C TRP A 64 3.75 -1.97 -0.06
N LEU A 65 3.89 -2.32 -1.34
CA LEU A 65 4.22 -1.37 -2.40
C LEU A 65 3.16 -0.26 -2.54
N PHE A 66 1.88 -0.64 -2.55
CA PHE A 66 0.76 0.30 -2.56
C PHE A 66 0.82 1.24 -1.35
N GLY A 67 0.98 0.68 -0.15
CA GLY A 67 1.00 1.43 1.10
C GLY A 67 2.16 2.40 1.16
N THR A 68 3.38 1.95 0.84
CA THR A 68 4.57 2.80 0.84
C THR A 68 4.44 3.93 -0.18
N ALA A 69 3.95 3.66 -1.39
CA ALA A 69 3.74 4.70 -2.40
C ALA A 69 2.68 5.72 -1.95
N PHE A 70 1.56 5.24 -1.40
CA PHE A 70 0.47 6.08 -0.89
C PHE A 70 0.92 6.97 0.28
N PHE A 71 1.54 6.39 1.31
CA PHE A 71 2.00 7.14 2.48
C PHE A 71 3.11 8.12 2.10
N PHE A 72 4.07 7.73 1.26
CA PHE A 72 5.12 8.64 0.81
C PHE A 72 4.53 9.81 0.00
N GLY A 73 3.62 9.52 -0.93
CA GLY A 73 2.99 10.54 -1.77
C GLY A 73 2.02 11.46 -1.02
N THR A 74 1.42 11.00 0.07
CA THR A 74 0.48 11.81 0.88
C THR A 74 1.17 12.54 2.02
N CYS A 75 2.24 11.97 2.58
CA CYS A 75 2.96 12.53 3.73
C CYS A 75 4.24 13.28 3.34
N TRP A 76 4.47 13.53 2.05
CA TRP A 76 5.64 14.28 1.56
C TRP A 76 5.78 15.67 2.22
N TRP A 77 4.66 16.32 2.53
CA TRP A 77 4.60 17.62 3.19
C TRP A 77 5.18 17.60 4.63
N LEU A 78 5.25 16.44 5.29
CA LEU A 78 5.86 16.31 6.63
C LEU A 78 7.37 16.64 6.61
N THR A 79 8.00 16.67 5.44
CA THR A 79 9.39 17.10 5.29
C THR A 79 9.58 18.59 5.55
N TYR A 80 8.52 19.40 5.48
CA TYR A 80 8.61 20.85 5.68
C TYR A 80 9.17 21.23 7.07
N ALA A 81 8.66 20.61 8.14
CA ALA A 81 9.07 20.96 9.49
C ALA A 81 10.53 20.61 9.82
N PRO A 82 11.06 19.41 9.49
CA PRO A 82 12.47 19.09 9.66
C PRO A 82 13.40 20.01 8.86
N ILE A 83 13.02 20.39 7.64
CA ILE A 83 13.83 21.26 6.78
C ILE A 83 13.84 22.69 7.34
N HIS A 84 12.67 23.22 7.71
CA HIS A 84 12.52 24.63 8.08
C HIS A 84 12.86 24.93 9.54
N TYR A 85 12.51 24.03 10.47
CA TYR A 85 12.67 24.27 11.91
C TYR A 85 13.86 23.53 12.54
N ALA A 86 14.27 22.39 11.99
CA ALA A 86 15.40 21.60 12.50
C ALA A 86 16.69 21.76 11.65
N ALA A 87 16.64 22.59 10.60
CA ALA A 87 17.75 22.82 9.67
C ALA A 87 18.33 21.53 9.04
N PHE A 88 17.50 20.50 8.85
CA PHE A 88 17.95 19.27 8.20
C PHE A 88 18.21 19.52 6.71
N PRO A 89 19.25 18.90 6.13
CA PRO A 89 19.45 18.93 4.69
C PRO A 89 18.27 18.20 4.01
N TRP A 90 17.74 18.77 2.92
CA TRP A 90 16.56 18.25 2.23
C TRP A 90 16.63 16.75 1.89
N PRO A 91 17.77 16.15 1.46
CA PRO A 91 17.81 14.72 1.15
C PRO A 91 17.58 13.84 2.39
N LEU A 92 18.04 14.28 3.56
CA LEU A 92 17.85 13.55 4.81
C LEU A 92 16.37 13.54 5.23
N ALA A 93 15.66 14.65 5.08
CA ALA A 93 14.24 14.72 5.38
C ALA A 93 13.41 13.77 4.50
N TYR A 94 13.67 13.76 3.18
CA TYR A 94 13.01 12.83 2.25
C TYR A 94 13.39 11.36 2.51
N PHE A 95 14.61 11.09 2.94
CA PHE A 95 15.03 9.74 3.31
C PHE A 95 14.32 9.24 4.58
N LEU A 96 14.17 10.10 5.60
CA LEU A 96 13.47 9.76 6.83
C LEU A 96 11.98 9.50 6.58
N ILE A 97 11.30 10.33 5.77
CA ILE A 97 9.89 10.09 5.45
C ILE A 97 9.71 8.82 4.61
N LEU A 98 10.68 8.47 3.76
CA LEU A 98 10.67 7.18 3.04
C LEU A 98 10.74 6.00 4.01
N ILE A 99 11.61 6.05 5.02
CA ILE A 99 11.70 5.00 6.07
C ILE A 99 10.36 4.86 6.80
N VAL A 100 9.76 5.98 7.21
CA VAL A 100 8.46 5.96 7.90
C VAL A 100 7.37 5.39 6.99
N SER A 101 7.37 5.76 5.71
CA SER A 101 6.41 5.25 4.71
C SER A 101 6.57 3.75 4.43
N ILE A 102 7.80 3.25 4.48
CA ILE A 102 8.10 1.81 4.41
C ILE A 102 7.49 1.07 5.61
N GLY A 103 7.63 1.63 6.82
CA GLY A 103 7.02 1.07 8.04
C GLY A 103 5.50 1.12 8.01
N ALA A 104 4.92 2.27 7.66
CA ALA A 104 3.47 2.46 7.54
C ALA A 104 2.86 1.57 6.43
N GLY A 105 3.62 1.30 5.37
CA GLY A 105 3.22 0.38 4.29
C GLY A 105 2.96 -1.06 4.76
N VAL A 106 3.40 -1.45 5.96
CA VAL A 106 3.11 -2.78 6.53
C VAL A 106 1.61 -2.95 6.78
N PHE A 107 0.89 -1.88 7.12
CA PHE A 107 -0.55 -1.97 7.36
C PHE A 107 -1.31 -2.45 6.09
N PRO A 108 -1.17 -1.80 4.91
CA PRO A 108 -1.80 -2.28 3.69
C PRO A 108 -1.24 -3.64 3.21
N ALA A 109 0.00 -3.99 3.58
CA ALA A 109 0.58 -5.30 3.32
C ALA A 109 -0.15 -6.43 4.07
N ILE A 110 -0.46 -6.22 5.36
CA ILE A 110 -1.23 -7.16 6.18
C ILE A 110 -2.64 -7.31 5.60
N PHE A 111 -3.29 -6.20 5.25
CA PHE A 111 -4.60 -6.22 4.59
C PHE A 111 -4.59 -7.09 3.33
N ALA A 112 -3.64 -6.86 2.42
CA ALA A 112 -3.55 -7.61 1.17
C ALA A 112 -3.23 -9.10 1.39
N ALA A 113 -2.43 -9.44 2.40
CA ALA A 113 -2.11 -10.82 2.76
C ALA A 113 -3.34 -11.57 3.31
N VAL A 114 -4.07 -10.94 4.24
CA VAL A 114 -5.30 -11.52 4.82
C VAL A 114 -6.39 -11.65 3.77
N LEU A 115 -6.55 -10.64 2.90
CA LEU A 115 -7.48 -10.70 1.78
C LEU A 115 -7.15 -11.86 0.83
N SER A 116 -5.87 -12.04 0.47
CA SER A 116 -5.43 -13.19 -0.36
C SER A 116 -5.73 -14.54 0.31
N ALA A 117 -5.53 -14.65 1.62
CA ALA A 117 -5.84 -15.88 2.35
C ALA A 117 -7.34 -16.20 2.37
N LEU A 118 -8.19 -15.18 2.51
CA LEU A 118 -9.64 -15.34 2.49
C LEU A 118 -10.19 -15.60 1.08
N LEU A 119 -9.67 -14.93 0.06
CA LEU A 119 -10.01 -15.18 -1.34
C LEU A 119 -9.73 -16.64 -1.74
N LYS A 120 -8.65 -17.23 -1.22
CA LYS A 120 -8.35 -18.66 -1.45
C LYS A 120 -9.30 -19.61 -0.76
N ARG A 121 -9.89 -19.21 0.37
CA ARG A 121 -10.78 -20.07 1.18
C ARG A 121 -12.24 -19.95 0.77
N PHE A 122 -12.69 -18.74 0.42
CA PHE A 122 -14.09 -18.42 0.17
C PHE A 122 -14.37 -17.92 -1.26
N GLY A 123 -13.34 -17.83 -2.12
CA GLY A 123 -13.46 -17.30 -3.48
C GLY A 123 -13.75 -15.80 -3.49
N SER A 124 -14.33 -15.30 -4.59
CA SER A 124 -14.62 -13.87 -4.78
C SER A 124 -15.62 -13.28 -3.75
N TRP A 125 -16.35 -14.12 -3.00
CA TRP A 125 -17.18 -13.68 -1.88
C TRP A 125 -16.38 -13.02 -0.74
N ALA A 126 -15.08 -13.35 -0.61
CA ALA A 126 -14.20 -12.73 0.38
C ALA A 126 -13.99 -11.23 0.17
N VAL A 127 -14.32 -10.67 -1.01
CA VAL A 127 -14.31 -9.22 -1.27
C VAL A 127 -15.25 -8.48 -0.32
N LEU A 128 -16.36 -9.10 0.11
CA LEU A 128 -17.28 -8.52 1.08
C LEU A 128 -16.66 -8.38 2.48
N ALA A 129 -15.65 -9.19 2.80
CA ALA A 129 -14.91 -9.08 4.05
C ALA A 129 -13.85 -7.98 4.02
N ALA A 130 -13.49 -7.45 2.85
CA ALA A 130 -12.48 -6.41 2.67
C ALA A 130 -12.63 -5.20 3.62
N PRO A 131 -13.81 -4.56 3.77
CA PRO A 131 -13.93 -3.43 4.69
C PRO A 131 -13.59 -3.80 6.14
N PHE A 132 -13.98 -4.99 6.61
CA PHE A 132 -13.67 -5.45 7.95
C PHE A 132 -12.17 -5.71 8.14
N ILE A 133 -11.53 -6.34 7.15
CA ILE A 133 -10.09 -6.62 7.18
C ILE A 133 -9.31 -5.30 7.19
N TRP A 134 -9.72 -4.32 6.39
CA TRP A 134 -9.08 -3.01 6.32
C TRP A 134 -9.14 -2.30 7.68
N VAL A 135 -10.31 -2.28 8.31
CA VAL A 135 -10.51 -1.66 9.62
C VAL A 135 -9.71 -2.39 10.70
N LEU A 136 -9.76 -3.72 10.75
CA LEU A 136 -9.01 -4.51 11.74
C LEU A 136 -7.51 -4.35 11.60
N ALA A 137 -6.98 -4.42 10.38
CA ALA A 137 -5.57 -4.20 10.14
C ALA A 137 -5.16 -2.78 10.52
N SER A 138 -6.07 -1.79 10.37
CA SER A 138 -5.80 -0.39 10.75
C SER A 138 -5.61 -0.33 12.26
N PHE A 139 -6.53 -0.91 13.04
CA PHE A 139 -6.46 -0.88 14.49
C PHE A 139 -5.31 -1.70 15.07
N CYS A 140 -4.99 -2.88 14.52
CA CYS A 140 -3.88 -3.70 15.02
C CYS A 140 -2.50 -3.08 14.76
N GLY A 141 -2.36 -2.18 13.78
CA GLY A 141 -1.10 -1.49 13.49
C GLY A 141 -0.81 -0.26 14.36
N ILE A 142 -1.78 0.19 15.16
CA ILE A 142 -1.73 1.44 15.94
C ILE A 142 -1.85 1.15 17.46
N GLY A 143 -1.40 -0.03 17.90
CA GLY A 143 -1.33 -0.44 19.30
C GLY A 143 0.06 -0.32 19.88
#